data_AF-A0A9D7P615-F1
#
_entry.id   AF-A0A9D7P615-F1
#
_cell.length_a   1.000
_cell.length_b   1.000
_cell.length_c   1.000
_cell.angle_alpha   90.00
_cell.angle_beta   90.00
_cell.angle_gamma   90.00
#
_symmetry.space_group_name_H-M   'P 1'
#
loop_
_entity.id
_entity.type
_entity.pdbx_description
1 polymer ?
#
loop_
_entity_poly.entity_id
_entity_poly.type
_entity_poly.pdbx_seq_one_letter_code
_entity_poly.pdbx_strand_id
1 'polypeptide(L)'
;MTAYLFIAFYSSQRHRQTLHSPQNCLPGSGWTMGDHRIHSPGNDSQGRRREINEYVIEKDGSQMLAFYWYHGRGRVDAGDFTGRVHTISDAVMLGRTDGAIVRVITPFAGAESENRARAAALALIDQLLAGLDRYIPR
;
A
#
# COMPACT_ATOMS: atom_id res chain seq x y z
N MET A 1 3.60 17.01 11.36
CA MET A 1 2.69 16.38 10.40
C MET A 1 2.30 15.02 10.95
N THR A 2 1.02 14.67 10.92
CA THR A 2 0.53 13.39 11.45
C THR A 2 0.36 12.41 10.30
N ALA A 3 0.81 11.17 10.47
CA ALA A 3 0.57 10.08 9.53
C ALA A 3 -0.05 8.90 10.27
N TYR A 4 -1.04 8.27 9.65
CA TYR A 4 -1.68 7.05 10.12
C TYR A 4 -1.07 5.87 9.38
N LEU A 5 -0.42 4.97 10.13
CA LEU A 5 0.16 3.74 9.61
C LEU A 5 -0.75 2.56 9.94
N PHE A 6 -1.04 1.75 8.94
CA PHE A 6 -1.72 0.47 9.08
C PHE A 6 -0.91 -0.61 8.38
N ILE A 7 -0.61 -1.69 9.09
CA ILE A 7 0.05 -2.88 8.56
C ILE A 7 -0.79 -4.08 8.98
N ALA A 8 -1.26 -4.87 8.01
CA ALA A 8 -1.91 -6.14 8.29
C ALA A 8 -1.14 -7.26 7.59
N PHE A 9 -0.55 -8.15 8.39
CA PHE A 9 0.19 -9.32 7.93
C PHE A 9 -0.68 -10.58 8.03
N TYR A 10 -0.60 -11.42 7.01
CA TYR A 10 -1.28 -12.70 6.93
C TYR A 10 -0.22 -13.77 6.71
N SER A 11 -0.15 -14.76 7.61
CA SER A 11 0.77 -15.91 7.49
C SER A 11 0.27 -16.98 6.51
N SER A 12 -1.02 -16.94 6.15
CA SER A 12 -1.63 -17.80 5.13
C SER A 12 -2.97 -17.22 4.68
N GLN A 13 -3.24 -17.18 3.37
CA GLN A 13 -4.55 -16.83 2.80
C GLN A 13 -5.34 -18.10 2.42
N ARG A 14 -5.55 -19.01 3.39
CA ARG A 14 -6.52 -20.11 3.24
C ARG A 14 -7.94 -19.59 3.53
N HIS A 15 -8.95 -20.28 2.98
CA HIS A 15 -10.38 -19.89 2.95
C HIS A 15 -10.84 -18.89 4.02
N ARG A 16 -11.43 -17.76 3.57
CA ARG A 16 -12.02 -16.64 4.35
C ARG A 16 -11.07 -15.55 4.87
N GLN A 17 -9.76 -15.60 4.56
CA GLN A 17 -8.82 -14.52 4.87
C GLN A 17 -8.22 -13.90 3.60
N THR A 18 -9.06 -13.24 2.81
CA THR A 18 -8.63 -12.56 1.56
C THR A 18 -8.25 -11.12 1.87
N LEU A 19 -7.04 -10.70 1.50
CA LEU A 19 -6.65 -9.29 1.50
C LEU A 19 -7.52 -8.52 0.51
N HIS A 20 -8.35 -7.61 1.01
CA HIS A 20 -9.15 -6.71 0.18
C HIS A 20 -8.41 -5.40 -0.06
N SER A 21 -8.53 -4.89 -1.28
CA SER A 21 -8.07 -3.56 -1.64
C SER A 21 -8.66 -2.48 -0.74
N PRO A 22 -7.87 -1.48 -0.32
CA PRO A 22 -8.37 -0.24 0.28
C PRO A 22 -9.39 0.49 -0.60
N GLN A 23 -9.37 0.31 -1.92
CA GLN A 23 -10.38 0.86 -2.84
C GLN A 23 -11.79 0.31 -2.61
N ASN A 24 -11.92 -0.86 -1.97
CA ASN A 24 -13.23 -1.40 -1.60
C ASN A 24 -13.64 -0.98 -0.18
N CYS A 25 -12.67 -0.87 0.74
CA CYS A 25 -12.94 -0.57 2.15
C CYS A 25 -13.12 0.94 2.43
N LEU A 26 -12.37 1.80 1.74
CA LEU A 26 -12.41 3.25 1.95
C LEU A 26 -13.76 3.84 1.52
N PRO A 27 -14.31 3.52 0.32
CA PRO A 27 -15.67 3.94 -0.04
C PRO A 27 -16.75 3.39 0.89
N GLY A 28 -16.63 2.14 1.34
CA GLY A 28 -17.54 1.56 2.34
C GLY A 28 -17.51 2.28 3.68
N SER A 29 -16.45 3.04 3.98
CA SER A 29 -16.31 3.89 5.17
C SER A 29 -16.68 5.36 4.92
N GLY A 30 -17.19 5.67 3.73
CA GLY A 30 -17.63 7.01 3.31
C GLY A 30 -16.55 7.91 2.72
N TRP A 31 -15.40 7.36 2.29
CA TRP A 31 -14.37 8.12 1.59
C TRP A 31 -14.59 8.12 0.08
N THR A 32 -14.52 9.29 -0.54
CA THR A 32 -14.47 9.42 -1.99
C THR A 32 -13.03 9.31 -2.47
N MET A 33 -12.80 8.47 -3.48
CA MET A 33 -11.50 8.32 -4.13
C MET A 33 -11.36 9.40 -5.22
N GLY A 34 -10.29 10.18 -5.14
CA GLY A 34 -9.91 11.19 -6.13
C GLY A 34 -8.75 10.72 -7.01
N ASP A 35 -7.85 11.65 -7.32
CA ASP A 35 -6.69 11.42 -8.19
C ASP A 35 -5.85 10.22 -7.77
N HIS A 36 -5.51 9.37 -8.74
CA HIS A 36 -4.65 8.19 -8.57
C HIS A 36 -3.28 8.40 -9.21
N ARG A 37 -2.22 8.01 -8.51
CA ARG A 37 -0.85 7.96 -9.01
C ARG A 37 -0.16 6.67 -8.56
N ILE A 38 0.83 6.25 -9.35
CA ILE A 38 1.77 5.21 -8.93
C ILE A 38 3.08 5.90 -8.54
N HIS A 39 3.47 5.73 -7.28
CA HIS A 39 4.78 6.12 -6.81
C HIS A 39 5.76 4.95 -6.97
N SER A 40 6.91 5.20 -7.59
CA SER A 40 7.98 4.21 -7.78
C SER A 40 9.24 4.65 -7.04
N PRO A 41 9.50 4.15 -5.80
CA PRO A 41 10.67 4.54 -5.01
C PRO A 41 11.97 3.89 -5.52
N GLY A 42 12.06 3.57 -6.81
CA GLY A 42 13.17 2.85 -7.43
C GLY A 42 13.08 1.32 -7.31
N ASN A 43 14.19 0.66 -7.66
CA ASN A 43 14.29 -0.79 -7.66
C ASN A 43 14.78 -1.34 -6.31
N ASP A 44 14.41 -2.58 -6.01
CA ASP A 44 14.97 -3.33 -4.88
C ASP A 44 16.37 -3.87 -5.15
N SER A 45 16.95 -4.52 -4.14
CA SER A 45 18.28 -5.13 -4.22
C SER A 45 18.41 -6.20 -5.31
N GLN A 46 17.30 -6.70 -5.84
CA GLN A 46 17.24 -7.69 -6.93
C GLN A 46 16.90 -7.04 -8.29
N GLY A 47 16.85 -5.71 -8.36
CA GLY A 47 16.52 -4.97 -9.58
C GLY A 47 15.03 -4.92 -9.91
N ARG A 48 14.14 -5.40 -9.03
CA ARG A 48 12.69 -5.38 -9.25
C ARG A 48 12.13 -4.00 -8.91
N ARG A 49 11.27 -3.47 -9.78
CA ARG A 49 10.59 -2.19 -9.56
C ARG A 49 9.64 -2.31 -8.37
N ARG A 50 9.68 -1.30 -7.49
CA ARG A 50 8.69 -1.15 -6.42
C ARG A 50 7.58 -0.20 -6.87
N GLU A 51 6.35 -0.53 -6.56
CA GLU A 51 5.19 0.30 -6.90
C GLU A 51 4.28 0.48 -5.69
N ILE A 52 3.83 1.72 -5.48
CA ILE A 52 2.95 2.11 -4.37
C ILE A 52 1.81 2.93 -4.96
N ASN A 53 0.56 2.60 -4.60
CA ASN A 53 -0.58 3.43 -4.94
C ASN A 53 -0.57 4.70 -4.11
N GLU A 54 -0.87 5.82 -4.74
CA GLU A 54 -1.15 7.11 -4.10
C GLU A 54 -2.52 7.58 -4.55
N TYR A 55 -3.40 7.87 -3.61
CA TYR A 55 -4.71 8.45 -3.86
C TYR A 55 -4.91 9.73 -3.06
N VAL A 56 -5.56 10.72 -3.66
CA VAL A 56 -6.27 11.73 -2.88
C VAL A 56 -7.59 11.11 -2.44
N ILE A 57 -7.92 11.19 -1.15
CA ILE A 57 -9.21 10.75 -0.60
C ILE A 57 -9.88 11.91 0.13
N GLU A 58 -11.20 11.98 0.03
CA GLU A 58 -11.99 13.05 0.65
C GLU A 58 -13.19 12.52 1.41
N LYS A 59 -13.48 13.10 2.57
CA LYS A 59 -14.69 12.85 3.34
C LYS A 59 -15.06 14.09 4.15
N ASP A 60 -16.31 14.54 4.03
CA ASP A 60 -16.86 15.66 4.81
C ASP A 60 -15.98 16.93 4.78
N GLY A 61 -15.41 17.26 3.61
CA GLY A 61 -14.50 18.40 3.41
C GLY A 61 -13.06 18.19 3.91
N SER A 62 -12.75 17.03 4.48
CA SER A 62 -11.38 16.65 4.87
C SER A 62 -10.68 15.92 3.72
N GLN A 63 -9.50 16.41 3.34
CA GLN A 63 -8.68 15.80 2.30
C GLN A 63 -7.46 15.09 2.89
N MET A 64 -7.14 13.92 2.35
CA MET A 64 -5.98 13.13 2.78
C MET A 64 -5.29 12.48 1.58
N LEU A 65 -3.98 12.24 1.70
CA LEU A 65 -3.25 11.37 0.80
C LEU A 65 -3.23 9.97 1.41
N ALA A 66 -3.62 8.98 0.62
CA ALA A 66 -3.59 7.57 0.99
C ALA A 66 -2.59 6.83 0.11
N PHE A 67 -1.55 6.31 0.73
CA PHE A 67 -0.56 5.44 0.12
C PHE A 67 -0.81 4.00 0.51
N TYR A 68 -0.77 3.04 -0.41
CA TYR A 68 -0.81 1.63 -0.04
C TYR A 68 -0.11 0.72 -1.05
N TRP A 69 0.39 -0.41 -0.55
CA TRP A 69 1.03 -1.46 -1.33
C TRP A 69 0.86 -2.82 -0.66
N TYR A 70 1.08 -3.87 -1.45
CA TYR A 70 1.22 -5.23 -0.95
C TYR A 70 2.71 -5.56 -0.82
N HIS A 71 3.08 -6.13 0.32
CA HIS A 71 4.46 -6.47 0.66
C HIS A 71 4.55 -7.95 0.99
N GLY A 72 5.40 -8.69 0.29
CA GLY A 72 5.58 -10.11 0.55
C GLY A 72 6.38 -10.79 -0.55
N ARG A 73 6.99 -11.94 -0.26
CA ARG A 73 7.80 -12.69 -1.24
C ARG A 73 8.97 -11.84 -1.79
N GLY A 74 9.44 -10.93 -0.93
CA GLY A 74 10.42 -9.88 -1.24
C GLY A 74 9.92 -8.79 -2.18
N ARG A 75 8.65 -8.72 -2.56
CA ARG A 75 8.12 -7.75 -3.53
C ARG A 75 7.31 -6.64 -2.86
N VAL A 76 7.26 -5.49 -3.53
CA VAL A 76 6.44 -4.31 -3.20
C VAL A 76 5.65 -3.95 -4.45
N ASP A 77 4.36 -4.28 -4.45
CA ASP A 77 3.51 -4.15 -5.63
C ASP A 77 2.26 -3.28 -5.33
N ALA A 78 1.89 -2.40 -6.29
CA ALA A 78 0.70 -1.55 -6.23
C ALA A 78 -0.58 -2.26 -6.75
N GLY A 79 -0.53 -3.56 -6.95
CA GLY A 79 -1.57 -4.26 -7.71
C GLY A 79 -2.86 -4.50 -6.94
N ASP A 80 -3.97 -3.88 -7.35
CA ASP A 80 -5.33 -4.36 -7.00
C ASP A 80 -5.86 -5.46 -7.95
N PHE A 81 -5.22 -5.64 -9.11
CA PHE A 81 -5.54 -6.69 -10.09
C PHE A 81 -4.33 -7.59 -10.41
N THR A 82 -3.11 -7.04 -10.43
CA THR A 82 -1.85 -7.81 -10.53
C THR A 82 -1.50 -8.55 -9.25
N GLY A 83 -1.94 -8.06 -8.08
CA GLY A 83 -1.88 -8.82 -6.83
C GLY A 83 -2.72 -10.10 -6.89
N ARG A 84 -3.89 -10.07 -7.54
CA ARG A 84 -4.74 -11.27 -7.74
C ARG A 84 -4.19 -12.23 -8.79
N VAL A 85 -3.66 -11.74 -9.92
CA VAL A 85 -3.08 -12.62 -10.97
C VAL A 85 -1.81 -13.32 -10.47
N HIS A 86 -0.95 -12.61 -9.72
CA HIS A 86 0.21 -13.23 -9.07
C HIS A 86 -0.17 -14.11 -7.88
N THR A 87 -1.19 -13.76 -7.09
CA THR A 87 -1.67 -14.65 -6.00
C THR A 87 -2.27 -15.94 -6.57
N ILE A 88 -2.95 -15.90 -7.72
CA ILE A 88 -3.48 -17.09 -8.39
C ILE A 88 -2.36 -17.90 -9.03
N SER A 89 -1.38 -17.28 -9.71
CA SER A 89 -0.23 -18.01 -10.28
C SER A 89 0.71 -18.58 -9.22
N ASP A 90 0.96 -17.83 -8.14
CA ASP A 90 1.87 -18.22 -7.05
C ASP A 90 1.21 -19.23 -6.07
N ALA A 91 -0.11 -19.19 -5.88
CA ALA A 91 -0.82 -20.22 -5.13
C ALA A 91 -0.82 -21.57 -5.88
N VAL A 92 -0.81 -21.55 -7.21
CA VAL A 92 -0.76 -22.75 -8.05
C VAL A 92 0.67 -23.26 -8.24
N MET A 93 1.69 -22.38 -8.29
CA MET A 93 3.09 -22.78 -8.55
C MET A 93 3.99 -22.90 -7.31
N LEU A 94 3.75 -22.16 -6.21
CA LEU A 94 4.74 -22.00 -5.12
C LEU A 94 4.21 -22.28 -3.70
N GLY A 95 2.91 -22.59 -3.53
CA GLY A 95 2.35 -23.06 -2.26
C GLY A 95 2.39 -22.07 -1.08
N ARG A 96 2.69 -20.79 -1.33
CA ARG A 96 2.81 -19.71 -0.32
C ARG A 96 1.84 -18.58 -0.61
N THR A 97 1.12 -18.14 0.43
CA THR A 97 0.11 -17.07 0.38
C THR A 97 0.35 -15.98 1.42
N ASP A 98 1.48 -16.04 2.12
CA ASP A 98 1.84 -15.05 3.13
C ASP A 98 2.16 -13.69 2.51
N GLY A 99 1.77 -12.62 3.19
CA GLY A 99 1.95 -11.25 2.73
C GLY A 99 1.29 -10.23 3.65
N ALA A 100 1.69 -8.96 3.51
CA ALA A 100 1.11 -7.85 4.22
C ALA A 100 0.52 -6.82 3.25
N ILE A 101 -0.51 -6.13 3.72
CA ILE A 101 -0.90 -4.83 3.17
C ILE A 101 -0.37 -3.74 4.09
N VAL A 102 0.25 -2.73 3.51
CA VAL A 102 0.71 -1.55 4.24
C VAL A 102 0.00 -0.34 3.68
N ARG A 103 -0.45 0.54 4.57
CA ARG A 103 -1.15 1.78 4.23
C ARG A 103 -0.66 2.92 5.10
N VAL A 104 -0.35 4.04 4.47
CA VAL A 104 0.01 5.31 5.11
C VAL A 104 -0.99 6.37 4.66
N ILE A 105 -1.66 7.02 5.61
CA ILE A 105 -2.60 8.12 5.32
C ILE A 105 -2.12 9.39 6.01
N THR A 106 -2.13 10.52 5.32
CA THR A 106 -1.76 11.82 5.90
C THR A 106 -2.74 12.91 5.47
N PRO A 107 -3.28 13.74 6.39
CA PRO A 107 -4.18 14.82 6.05
C PRO A 107 -3.43 16.01 5.44
N PHE A 108 -4.12 16.76 4.59
CA PHE A 108 -3.64 18.03 4.06
C PHE A 108 -4.81 19.03 3.90
N ALA A 109 -4.49 20.32 3.83
CA ALA A 109 -5.42 21.43 3.63
C ALA A 109 -4.89 22.36 2.52
N GLY A 110 -5.37 22.17 1.30
CA GLY A 110 -4.93 22.93 0.12
C GLY A 110 -3.57 22.53 -0.44
N ALA A 111 -3.27 23.01 -1.65
CA ALA A 111 -2.17 22.52 -2.50
C ALA A 111 -0.76 22.66 -1.88
N GLU A 112 -0.46 23.75 -1.16
CA GLU A 112 0.85 23.93 -0.54
C GLU A 112 1.13 22.87 0.54
N SER A 113 0.11 22.54 1.33
CA SER A 113 0.23 21.52 2.37
C SER A 113 0.21 20.10 1.80
N GLU A 114 -0.45 19.87 0.67
CA GLU A 114 -0.45 18.58 -0.03
C GLU A 114 0.98 18.14 -0.39
N ASN A 115 1.77 19.04 -0.98
CA ASN A 115 3.16 18.74 -1.35
C ASN A 115 4.03 18.43 -0.14
N ARG A 116 3.86 19.17 0.97
CA ARG A 116 4.57 18.88 2.23
C ARG A 116 4.12 17.54 2.82
N ALA A 117 2.83 17.24 2.78
CA ALA A 117 2.27 15.99 3.30
C ALA A 117 2.75 14.79 2.49
N ARG A 118 2.77 14.91 1.16
CA ARG A 118 3.35 13.92 0.24
C ARG A 118 4.82 13.67 0.56
N ALA A 119 5.64 14.70 0.66
CA ALA A 119 7.06 14.56 0.97
C ALA A 119 7.29 13.85 2.31
N ALA A 120 6.55 14.23 3.35
CA ALA A 120 6.64 13.59 4.66
C ALA A 120 6.20 12.12 4.64
N ALA A 121 5.13 11.79 3.92
CA ALA A 121 4.65 10.41 3.78
C ALA A 121 5.65 9.54 3.01
N LEU A 122 6.23 10.04 1.93
CA LEU A 122 7.24 9.33 1.15
C LEU A 122 8.51 9.06 1.98
N ALA A 123 8.96 10.03 2.78
CA ALA A 123 10.09 9.84 3.70
C ALA A 123 9.82 8.75 4.74
N LEU A 124 8.58 8.65 5.26
CA LEU A 124 8.17 7.56 6.14
C LEU A 124 8.13 6.22 5.40
N ILE A 125 7.59 6.20 4.19
CA ILE A 125 7.53 5.01 3.34
C ILE A 125 8.93 4.46 3.08
N ASP A 126 9.91 5.30 2.74
CA ASP A 126 11.29 4.85 2.53
C ASP A 126 11.89 4.19 3.78
N GLN A 127 11.61 4.73 4.97
CA GLN A 127 12.02 4.11 6.24
C GLN A 127 11.33 2.77 6.47
N LEU A 128 10.04 2.66 6.14
CA LEU A 128 9.28 1.40 6.24
C LEU A 128 9.84 0.36 5.28
N LEU A 129 10.11 0.71 4.02
CA LEU A 129 10.67 -0.19 3.02
C LEU A 129 12.04 -0.75 3.44
N ALA A 130 12.88 0.05 4.10
CA ALA A 130 14.17 -0.39 4.62
C ALA A 130 14.05 -1.39 5.80
N GLY A 131 12.94 -1.37 6.54
CA GLY A 131 12.74 -2.17 7.75
C GLY A 131 11.82 -3.39 7.59
N LEU A 132 10.79 -3.28 6.75
CA LEU A 132 9.70 -4.26 6.66
C LEU A 132 10.17 -5.64 6.21
N ASP A 133 11.20 -5.71 5.36
CA ASP A 133 11.81 -6.96 4.90
C ASP A 133 12.35 -7.85 6.04
N ARG A 134 12.58 -7.28 7.23
CA ARG A 134 13.00 -8.05 8.42
C ARG A 134 11.84 -8.74 9.12
N TYR A 135 10.62 -8.27 8.89
CA TYR A 135 9.41 -8.71 9.60
C TYR A 135 8.43 -9.45 8.69
N ILE A 136 8.52 -9.25 7.37
CA ILE A 136 7.70 -9.94 6.37
C ILE A 136 8.58 -10.96 5.65
N PRO A 137 8.22 -12.25 5.66
CA PRO A 137 8.99 -13.28 4.98
C PRO A 137 9.23 -12.98 3.50
N ARG A 138 10.47 -13.19 3.07
CA ARG A 138 10.86 -13.17 1.65
C ARG A 138 10.46 -14.45 0.93
#